data_AF-A0A2W6DP79-F1
#
_entry.id   AF-A0A2W6DP79-F1
#
_cell.length_a   1.000
_cell.length_b   1.000
_cell.length_c   1.000
_cell.angle_alpha   90.00
_cell.angle_beta   90.00
_cell.angle_gamma   90.00
#
_symmetry.space_group_name_H-M   'P 1'
#
loop_
_entity.id
_entity.type
_entity.pdbx_description
1 polymer ?
#
loop_
_entity_poly.entity_id
_entity_poly.type
_entity_poly.pdbx_seq_one_letter_code
_entity_poly.pdbx_strand_id
1 'polypeptide(L)'
;MSRTLGHPAAAGTGVPEFLVTPGLLDAISPPGDRGGMVLGCGPHDEPLSVSVLRPQPTRLVLVGGLYLARQVALRAMATGAWVVVATGRPDAWQQLIRAAGESPDGRPAPLVQVRRLAPVELPRASEDAPLLVVHDGGAVPQELFPPRSPWQTTLYVLPYLHPQAESTAINADLVLLQRLPAGQAQLAAGMWRLPPPMSQQLAALTDDGVVALGPDLWLSLRLVTTPAEREILGPVRRGD
;
A
#
# COMPACT_ATOMS: atom_id res chain seq x y z
N MET A 1 -34.43 -10.96 34.89
CA MET A 1 -34.03 -12.35 35.15
C MET A 1 -33.83 -13.05 33.82
N SER A 2 -32.92 -14.02 33.81
CA SER A 2 -32.44 -14.86 32.69
C SER A 2 -31.43 -14.25 31.72
N ARG A 3 -30.28 -14.87 31.40
CA ARG A 3 -29.19 -15.54 32.14
C ARG A 3 -28.21 -15.96 31.02
N THR A 4 -26.95 -15.61 31.21
CA THR A 4 -25.80 -15.86 30.32
C THR A 4 -25.64 -17.34 29.96
N LEU A 5 -25.25 -17.64 28.71
CA LEU A 5 -24.58 -18.90 28.35
C LEU A 5 -23.11 -18.59 28.06
N GLY A 6 -22.25 -19.27 28.80
CA GLY A 6 -20.83 -19.03 28.89
C GLY A 6 -20.01 -19.68 27.79
N HIS A 7 -18.76 -19.24 27.82
CA HIS A 7 -17.59 -19.78 27.15
C HIS A 7 -17.27 -21.22 27.63
N PRO A 8 -16.86 -22.13 26.74
CA PRO A 8 -15.83 -23.09 27.04
C PRO A 8 -14.47 -22.57 26.58
N ALA A 9 -13.49 -22.77 27.47
CA ALA A 9 -12.09 -22.39 27.33
C ALA A 9 -11.43 -22.95 26.07
N ALA A 10 -10.49 -22.16 25.57
CA ALA A 10 -9.55 -22.46 24.50
C ALA A 10 -8.65 -23.67 24.80
N ALA A 11 -8.46 -24.49 23.78
CA ALA A 11 -7.19 -25.15 23.49
C ALA A 11 -7.02 -25.22 21.97
N GLY A 12 -6.66 -24.08 21.39
CA GLY A 12 -6.36 -23.92 19.98
C GLY A 12 -6.04 -22.46 19.72
N THR A 13 -4.85 -22.17 19.23
CA THR A 13 -4.42 -20.86 18.72
C THR A 13 -5.21 -20.51 17.46
N GLY A 14 -6.51 -20.26 17.62
CA GLY A 14 -7.43 -19.83 16.58
C GLY A 14 -7.83 -18.39 16.81
N VAL A 15 -7.75 -17.57 15.77
CA VAL A 15 -8.40 -16.25 15.74
C VAL A 15 -9.88 -16.45 16.10
N PRO A 16 -10.46 -15.65 17.01
CA PRO A 16 -11.87 -15.83 17.36
C PRO A 16 -12.74 -15.60 16.13
N GLU A 17 -13.48 -16.64 15.74
CA GLU A 17 -14.44 -16.58 14.64
C GLU A 17 -15.78 -16.07 15.18
N PHE A 18 -16.27 -14.98 14.60
CA PHE A 18 -17.57 -14.40 14.94
C PHE A 18 -18.49 -14.52 13.73
N LEU A 19 -19.55 -15.31 13.86
CA LEU A 19 -20.61 -15.40 12.86
C LEU A 19 -21.60 -14.26 13.07
N VAL A 20 -21.81 -13.47 12.03
CA VAL A 20 -22.65 -12.27 12.05
C VAL A 20 -23.62 -12.30 10.88
N THR A 21 -24.87 -11.85 11.07
CA THR A 21 -25.83 -11.72 9.97
C THR A 21 -25.47 -10.54 9.07
N PRO A 22 -25.72 -10.58 7.75
CA PRO A 22 -25.40 -9.48 6.83
C PRO A 22 -25.96 -8.12 7.28
N GLY A 23 -27.20 -8.07 7.78
CA GLY A 23 -27.79 -6.82 8.28
C GLY A 23 -27.19 -6.32 9.60
N LEU A 24 -26.49 -7.17 10.35
CA LEU A 24 -25.77 -6.77 11.57
C LEU A 24 -24.32 -6.39 11.26
N LEU A 25 -23.74 -6.90 10.16
CA LEU A 25 -22.50 -6.40 9.57
C LEU A 25 -22.64 -4.93 9.15
N ASP A 26 -23.75 -4.55 8.51
CA ASP A 26 -24.02 -3.15 8.12
C ASP A 26 -24.14 -2.20 9.32
N ALA A 27 -24.45 -2.72 10.51
CA ALA A 27 -24.55 -1.95 11.74
C ALA A 27 -23.20 -1.79 12.47
N ILE A 28 -22.16 -2.51 12.03
CA ILE A 28 -20.80 -2.41 12.59
C ILE A 28 -20.04 -1.38 11.76
N SER A 29 -19.94 -0.15 12.27
CA SER A 29 -18.99 0.84 11.78
C SER A 29 -17.75 0.82 12.69
N PRO A 30 -16.70 0.04 12.35
CA PRO A 30 -15.45 0.14 13.10
C PRO A 30 -14.91 1.57 12.97
N PRO A 31 -14.22 2.11 13.98
CA PRO A 31 -13.62 3.43 13.88
C PRO A 31 -12.67 3.50 12.67
N GLY A 32 -12.99 4.36 11.69
CA GLY A 32 -12.16 4.57 10.50
C GLY A 32 -10.78 5.17 10.80
N ASP A 33 -10.55 5.65 12.03
CA ASP A 33 -9.27 6.20 12.49
C ASP A 33 -8.24 5.12 12.90
N ARG A 34 -8.72 3.89 13.16
CA ARG A 34 -7.90 2.74 13.64
C ARG A 34 -7.77 1.62 12.62
N GLY A 35 -8.44 1.73 11.47
CA GLY A 35 -8.25 0.84 10.32
C GLY A 35 -6.97 1.18 9.58
N GLY A 36 -5.87 0.52 9.94
CA GLY A 36 -4.60 0.63 9.22
C GLY A 36 -4.41 -0.52 8.24
N MET A 37 -3.84 -0.22 7.06
CA MET A 37 -3.37 -1.26 6.15
C MET A 37 -2.03 -1.80 6.67
N VAL A 38 -1.95 -3.10 6.96
CA VAL A 38 -0.69 -3.75 7.34
C VAL A 38 0.30 -3.63 6.18
N LEU A 39 1.52 -3.15 6.40
CA LEU A 39 2.60 -3.14 5.40
C LEU A 39 3.56 -4.30 5.56
N GLY A 40 3.82 -4.72 6.79
CA GLY A 40 4.77 -5.78 7.07
C GLY A 40 4.92 -5.99 8.57
N CYS A 41 6.13 -6.40 8.98
CA CYS A 41 6.46 -6.57 10.39
C CYS A 41 7.72 -5.82 10.76
N GLY A 42 7.83 -5.44 12.03
CA GLY A 42 9.02 -4.81 12.57
C GLY A 42 10.12 -5.84 12.92
N PRO A 43 11.20 -5.39 13.56
CA PRO A 43 12.33 -6.24 13.94
C PRO A 43 11.98 -7.35 14.94
N HIS A 44 10.84 -7.25 15.64
CA HIS A 44 10.38 -8.22 16.63
C HIS A 44 9.13 -8.99 16.16
N ASP A 45 8.90 -9.04 14.84
CA ASP A 45 7.76 -9.69 14.19
C ASP A 45 6.39 -9.09 14.56
N GLU A 46 6.37 -7.89 15.13
CA GLU A 46 5.16 -7.14 15.39
C GLU A 46 4.57 -6.59 14.08
N PRO A 47 3.25 -6.71 13.83
CA PRO A 47 2.64 -6.19 12.61
C PRO A 47 2.69 -4.66 12.60
N LEU A 48 3.11 -4.09 11.48
CA LEU A 48 3.19 -2.65 11.26
C LEU A 48 2.12 -2.23 10.26
N SER A 49 1.18 -1.39 10.72
CA SER A 49 0.08 -0.86 9.93
C SER A 49 0.23 0.64 9.68
N VAL A 50 -0.27 1.09 8.53
CA VAL A 50 -0.30 2.51 8.16
C VAL A 50 -1.72 2.96 7.84
N SER A 51 -2.11 4.11 8.37
CA SER A 51 -3.40 4.73 8.07
C SER A 51 -3.27 5.61 6.84
N VAL A 52 -3.16 4.96 5.67
CA VAL A 52 -2.98 5.67 4.38
C VAL A 52 -4.29 5.87 3.64
N LEU A 53 -5.39 5.28 4.09
CA LEU A 53 -6.74 5.51 3.58
C LEU A 53 -7.49 6.24 4.71
N ARG A 54 -7.49 7.58 4.67
CA ARG A 54 -7.87 8.43 5.82
C ARG A 54 -8.61 9.70 5.37
N PRO A 55 -9.30 10.45 6.25
CA PRO A 55 -10.00 11.70 5.88
C PRO A 55 -9.05 12.88 5.58
N GLN A 56 -7.87 12.60 5.04
CA GLN A 56 -6.90 13.58 4.55
C GLN A 56 -6.38 13.15 3.17
N PRO A 57 -6.21 14.09 2.23
CA PRO A 57 -5.49 13.84 0.99
C PRO A 57 -4.09 13.30 1.30
N THR A 58 -3.73 12.12 0.78
CA THR A 58 -2.49 11.45 1.18
C THR A 58 -1.60 11.13 -0.03
N ARG A 59 -0.31 11.43 0.07
CA ARG A 59 0.71 11.13 -0.95
C ARG A 59 1.68 10.09 -0.40
N LEU A 60 1.73 8.94 -1.07
CA LEU A 60 2.73 7.91 -0.85
C LEU A 60 3.73 7.89 -2.00
N VAL A 61 4.98 7.64 -1.67
CA VAL A 61 6.03 7.38 -2.66
C VAL A 61 6.66 6.03 -2.34
N LEU A 62 6.82 5.19 -3.35
CA LEU A 62 7.53 3.93 -3.25
C LEU A 62 8.72 3.98 -4.19
N VAL A 63 9.89 3.66 -3.65
CA VAL A 63 11.15 3.66 -4.38
C VAL A 63 11.69 2.24 -4.37
N GLY A 64 11.69 1.61 -5.54
CA GLY A 64 12.12 0.23 -5.69
C GLY A 64 11.31 -0.52 -6.73
N GLY A 65 10.90 -1.74 -6.38
CA GLY A 65 10.27 -2.69 -7.27
C GLY A 65 8.75 -2.60 -7.29
N LEU A 66 8.19 -3.10 -8.39
CA LEU A 66 6.74 -3.19 -8.61
C LEU A 66 6.04 -4.15 -7.65
N TYR A 67 6.77 -5.13 -7.11
CA TYR A 67 6.26 -6.10 -6.14
C TYR A 67 5.56 -5.42 -4.96
N LEU A 68 6.25 -4.51 -4.27
CA LEU A 68 5.71 -3.80 -3.12
C LEU A 68 4.53 -2.92 -3.51
N ALA A 69 4.56 -2.29 -4.69
CA ALA A 69 3.45 -1.47 -5.17
C ALA A 69 2.18 -2.30 -5.40
N ARG A 70 2.32 -3.49 -5.99
CA ARG A 70 1.21 -4.44 -6.18
C ARG A 70 0.72 -5.01 -4.85
N GLN A 71 1.60 -5.27 -3.89
CA GLN A 71 1.21 -5.71 -2.56
C GLN A 71 0.40 -4.63 -1.84
N VAL A 72 0.86 -3.37 -1.87
CA VAL A 72 0.10 -2.23 -1.34
C VAL A 72 -1.26 -2.10 -2.02
N ALA A 73 -1.33 -2.24 -3.34
CA ALA A 73 -2.59 -2.19 -4.08
C ALA A 73 -3.55 -3.35 -3.73
N LEU A 74 -3.03 -4.57 -3.60
CA LEU A 74 -3.80 -5.74 -3.15
C LEU A 74 -4.38 -5.52 -1.77
N ARG A 75 -3.56 -5.02 -0.83
CA ARG A 75 -3.99 -4.78 0.54
C ARG A 75 -5.00 -3.65 0.64
N ALA A 76 -4.80 -2.57 -0.10
CA ALA A 76 -5.76 -1.48 -0.18
C ALA A 76 -7.12 -2.00 -0.68
N MET A 77 -7.12 -2.79 -1.75
CA MET A 77 -8.32 -3.45 -2.27
C MET A 77 -8.95 -4.39 -1.22
N ALA A 78 -8.16 -5.20 -0.52
CA ALA A 78 -8.64 -6.09 0.53
C ALA A 78 -9.23 -5.33 1.74
N THR A 79 -8.80 -4.08 1.96
CA THR A 79 -9.38 -3.17 2.96
C THR A 79 -10.55 -2.34 2.43
N GLY A 80 -11.08 -2.64 1.24
CA GLY A 80 -12.25 -1.98 0.67
C GLY A 80 -11.96 -0.77 -0.23
N ALA A 81 -10.69 -0.49 -0.53
CA ALA A 81 -10.35 0.64 -1.41
C ALA A 81 -10.65 0.34 -2.87
N TRP A 82 -11.12 1.36 -3.58
CA TRP A 82 -11.08 1.40 -5.02
C TRP A 82 -9.64 1.66 -5.45
N VAL A 83 -9.14 0.92 -6.44
CA VAL A 83 -7.77 1.02 -6.93
C VAL A 83 -7.77 1.40 -8.40
N VAL A 84 -7.24 2.58 -8.70
CA VAL A 84 -7.00 3.04 -10.07
C VAL A 84 -5.50 3.05 -10.32
N VAL A 85 -5.03 2.20 -11.23
CA VAL A 85 -3.63 2.13 -11.65
C VAL A 85 -3.47 2.85 -12.99
N ALA A 86 -2.72 3.95 -12.99
CA ALA A 86 -2.23 4.58 -14.20
C ALA A 86 -0.78 4.16 -14.44
N THR A 87 -0.56 3.42 -15.53
CA THR A 87 0.72 2.76 -15.78
C THR A 87 1.12 2.81 -17.25
N GLY A 88 2.43 2.87 -17.50
CA GLY A 88 3.01 2.65 -18.83
C GLY A 88 3.14 1.17 -19.21
N ARG A 89 2.90 0.25 -18.27
CA ARG A 89 3.10 -1.21 -18.40
C ARG A 89 1.87 -1.99 -17.88
N PRO A 90 0.71 -1.90 -18.56
CA PRO A 90 -0.55 -2.48 -18.06
C PRO A 90 -0.47 -3.99 -17.83
N ASP A 91 0.30 -4.72 -18.63
CA ASP A 91 0.46 -6.18 -18.48
C ASP A 91 1.08 -6.57 -17.14
N ALA A 92 1.92 -5.70 -16.59
CA ALA A 92 2.52 -5.89 -15.28
C ALA A 92 1.47 -5.78 -14.14
N TRP A 93 0.27 -5.28 -14.38
CA TRP A 93 -0.77 -5.14 -13.36
C TRP A 93 -1.91 -6.14 -13.49
N GLN A 94 -1.85 -7.06 -14.47
CA GLN A 94 -2.91 -8.03 -14.75
C GLN A 94 -3.25 -8.95 -13.56
N GLN A 95 -2.26 -9.30 -12.74
CA GLN A 95 -2.48 -10.12 -11.55
C GLN A 95 -3.38 -9.43 -10.52
N LEU A 96 -3.36 -8.09 -10.43
CA LEU A 96 -4.24 -7.33 -9.54
C LEU A 96 -5.69 -7.39 -10.04
N ILE A 97 -5.91 -7.28 -11.35
CA ILE A 97 -7.26 -7.41 -11.96
C ILE A 97 -7.82 -8.81 -11.67
N ARG A 98 -7.02 -9.86 -11.89
CA ARG A 98 -7.44 -11.24 -11.61
C ARG A 98 -7.79 -11.45 -10.13
N ALA A 99 -7.00 -10.86 -9.23
CA ALA A 99 -7.24 -10.96 -7.79
C ALA A 99 -8.50 -10.22 -7.33
N ALA A 100 -8.93 -9.17 -8.05
CA ALA A 100 -10.18 -8.46 -7.76
C ALA A 100 -11.42 -9.32 -8.04
N GLY A 101 -11.28 -10.39 -8.82
CA GLY A 101 -12.36 -11.27 -9.21
C GLY A 101 -13.34 -10.63 -10.20
N GLU A 102 -14.50 -11.27 -10.32
CA GLU A 102 -15.57 -10.89 -11.23
C GLU A 102 -16.82 -10.48 -10.45
N SER A 103 -17.53 -9.50 -11.00
CA SER A 103 -18.90 -9.15 -10.63
C SER A 103 -19.85 -10.31 -10.95
N PRO A 104 -21.05 -10.41 -10.32
CA PRO A 104 -22.04 -11.44 -10.64
C PRO A 104 -22.40 -11.55 -12.14
N ASP A 105 -22.23 -10.46 -12.90
CA ASP A 105 -22.45 -10.41 -14.36
C ASP A 105 -21.26 -10.96 -15.18
N GLY A 106 -20.25 -11.56 -14.53
CA GLY A 106 -19.04 -12.11 -15.18
C GLY A 106 -18.07 -11.04 -15.70
N ARG A 107 -18.22 -9.77 -15.28
CA ARG A 107 -17.32 -8.67 -15.66
C ARG A 107 -16.27 -8.47 -14.58
N PRO A 108 -15.04 -8.00 -14.90
CA PRO A 108 -14.04 -7.66 -13.88
C PRO A 108 -14.62 -6.72 -12.82
N ALA A 109 -14.33 -6.99 -11.55
CA ALA A 109 -14.82 -6.16 -10.45
C ALA A 109 -14.45 -4.68 -10.68
N PRO A 110 -15.40 -3.73 -10.57
CA PRO A 110 -15.16 -2.32 -10.90
C PRO A 110 -14.20 -1.63 -9.94
N LEU A 111 -13.93 -2.27 -8.79
CA LEU A 111 -13.02 -1.83 -7.74
C LEU A 111 -11.57 -1.67 -8.24
N VAL A 112 -11.14 -2.42 -9.26
CA VAL A 112 -9.79 -2.30 -9.82
C VAL A 112 -9.82 -1.87 -11.27
N GLN A 113 -9.13 -0.77 -11.56
CA GLN A 113 -9.06 -0.18 -12.89
C GLN A 113 -7.59 0.02 -13.29
N VAL A 114 -7.11 -0.72 -14.29
CA VAL A 114 -5.81 -0.45 -14.91
C VAL A 114 -6.03 0.40 -16.16
N ARG A 115 -5.26 1.48 -16.28
CA ARG A 115 -5.36 2.51 -17.31
C ARG A 115 -3.97 2.90 -17.80
N ARG A 116 -3.89 3.41 -19.03
CA ARG A 116 -2.67 4.06 -19.53
C ARG A 116 -2.44 5.39 -18.82
N LEU A 117 -1.22 5.90 -18.85
CA LEU A 117 -0.85 7.22 -18.33
C LEU A 117 -1.53 8.33 -19.15
N ALA A 118 -2.76 8.68 -18.76
CA ALA A 118 -3.52 9.77 -19.33
C ALA A 118 -4.44 10.35 -18.25
N PRO A 119 -4.77 11.65 -18.31
CA PRO A 119 -5.80 12.23 -17.46
C PRO A 119 -7.12 11.48 -17.66
N VAL A 120 -7.72 11.02 -16.56
CA VAL A 120 -9.03 10.38 -16.53
C VAL A 120 -9.81 10.86 -15.33
N GLU A 121 -11.14 10.79 -15.43
CA GLU A 121 -12.00 11.04 -14.29
C GLU A 121 -11.82 9.92 -13.25
N LEU A 122 -11.55 10.34 -12.01
CA LEU A 122 -11.37 9.42 -10.89
C LEU A 122 -12.70 9.20 -10.18
N PRO A 123 -12.94 8.00 -9.60
CA PRO A 123 -14.04 7.78 -8.69
C PRO A 123 -14.02 8.78 -7.54
N ARG A 124 -15.20 9.15 -7.03
CA ARG A 124 -15.29 10.00 -5.84
C ARG A 124 -14.89 9.20 -4.60
N ALA A 125 -13.84 9.63 -3.92
CA ALA A 125 -13.39 9.01 -2.68
C ALA A 125 -14.33 9.36 -1.50
N SER A 126 -14.59 8.39 -0.64
CA SER A 126 -15.33 8.53 0.62
C SER A 126 -14.78 7.59 1.69
N GLU A 127 -15.31 7.67 2.91
CA GLU A 127 -14.97 6.74 3.99
C GLU A 127 -15.33 5.28 3.64
N ASP A 128 -16.52 5.06 3.08
CA ASP A 128 -16.98 3.73 2.66
C ASP A 128 -16.35 3.23 1.35
N ALA A 129 -15.71 4.13 0.60
CA ALA A 129 -15.06 3.84 -0.68
C ALA A 129 -13.78 4.67 -0.83
N PRO A 130 -12.73 4.39 -0.03
CA PRO A 130 -11.49 5.12 -0.13
C PRO A 130 -10.83 4.81 -1.47
N LEU A 131 -10.09 5.76 -2.03
CA LEU A 131 -9.49 5.65 -3.35
C LEU A 131 -7.97 5.60 -3.25
N LEU A 132 -7.37 4.51 -3.75
CA LEU A 132 -5.95 4.42 -4.04
C LEU A 132 -5.72 4.65 -5.54
N VAL A 133 -5.01 5.72 -5.88
CA VAL A 133 -4.51 5.97 -7.24
C VAL A 133 -3.03 5.59 -7.29
N VAL A 134 -2.68 4.56 -8.06
CA VAL A 134 -1.30 4.15 -8.30
C VAL A 134 -0.79 4.81 -9.57
N HIS A 135 0.27 5.60 -9.47
CA HIS A 135 0.95 6.24 -10.59
C HIS A 135 2.29 5.54 -10.89
N ASP A 136 2.27 4.60 -11.82
CA ASP A 136 3.42 3.80 -12.29
C ASP A 136 3.91 4.32 -13.65
N GLY A 137 4.48 5.53 -13.62
CA GLY A 137 4.87 6.30 -14.82
C GLY A 137 6.36 6.40 -15.10
N GLY A 138 7.21 5.75 -14.29
CA GLY A 138 8.66 5.87 -14.36
C GLY A 138 9.24 6.79 -13.27
N ALA A 139 10.53 7.11 -13.39
CA ALA A 139 11.29 7.77 -12.34
C ALA A 139 10.98 9.26 -12.13
N VAL A 140 10.32 9.90 -13.11
CA VAL A 140 9.88 11.30 -13.04
C VAL A 140 8.37 11.34 -13.30
N PRO A 141 7.55 11.21 -12.25
CA PRO A 141 6.10 11.17 -12.42
C PRO A 141 5.57 12.54 -12.87
N GLN A 142 4.53 12.51 -13.70
CA GLN A 142 3.79 13.69 -14.12
C GLN A 142 2.52 13.79 -13.27
N GLU A 143 2.08 15.01 -12.94
CA GLU A 143 0.82 15.18 -12.22
C GLU A 143 -0.35 15.08 -13.22
N LEU A 144 -0.87 13.86 -13.39
CA LEU A 144 -1.94 13.54 -14.35
C LEU A 144 -3.35 13.78 -13.80
N PHE A 145 -3.48 13.90 -12.48
CA PHE A 145 -4.77 13.90 -11.79
C PHE A 145 -5.03 15.22 -11.07
N PRO A 146 -6.29 15.58 -10.85
CA PRO A 146 -6.65 16.71 -9.99
C PRO A 146 -6.05 16.58 -8.58
N PRO A 147 -6.00 17.68 -7.81
CA PRO A 147 -5.64 17.64 -6.40
C PRO A 147 -6.45 16.58 -5.64
N ARG A 148 -5.76 15.85 -4.77
CA ARG A 148 -6.36 14.76 -3.98
C ARG A 148 -7.46 15.30 -3.04
N SER A 149 -8.57 14.58 -2.94
CA SER A 149 -9.62 14.82 -1.93
C SER A 149 -9.32 14.05 -0.63
N PRO A 150 -10.05 14.31 0.48
CA PRO A 150 -10.11 13.38 1.61
C PRO A 150 -10.40 11.95 1.13
N TRP A 151 -9.87 10.95 1.84
CA TRP A 151 -9.98 9.52 1.50
C TRP A 151 -9.34 9.11 0.16
N GLN A 152 -8.60 10.02 -0.48
CA GLN A 152 -7.84 9.73 -1.69
C GLN A 152 -6.34 9.71 -1.40
N THR A 153 -5.72 8.61 -1.84
CA THR A 153 -4.29 8.35 -1.69
C THR A 153 -3.67 8.17 -3.05
N THR A 154 -2.65 8.95 -3.37
CA THR A 154 -1.84 8.74 -4.58
C THR A 154 -0.53 8.06 -4.20
N LEU A 155 -0.31 6.86 -4.71
CA LEU A 155 0.95 6.12 -4.61
C LEU A 155 1.77 6.34 -5.89
N TYR A 156 2.90 7.05 -5.79
CA TYR A 156 3.86 7.16 -6.88
C TYR A 156 4.85 6.00 -6.81
N VAL A 157 4.95 5.23 -7.90
CA VAL A 157 5.87 4.09 -8.01
C VAL A 157 7.09 4.53 -8.81
N LEU A 158 8.21 4.68 -8.12
CA LEU A 158 9.48 5.11 -8.69
C LEU A 158 10.43 3.89 -8.81
N PRO A 159 10.90 3.52 -10.01
CA PRO A 159 11.86 2.42 -10.16
C PRO A 159 13.22 2.73 -9.50
N TYR A 160 13.55 4.02 -9.40
CA TYR A 160 14.71 4.57 -8.73
C TYR A 160 14.46 6.05 -8.44
N LEU A 161 15.25 6.66 -7.56
CA LEU A 161 15.20 8.09 -7.30
C LEU A 161 15.85 8.87 -8.43
N HIS A 162 15.17 9.94 -8.82
CA HIS A 162 15.65 10.88 -9.82
C HIS A 162 15.59 12.30 -9.23
N PRO A 163 16.60 13.17 -9.48
CA PRO A 163 16.59 14.53 -8.96
C PRO A 163 15.32 15.34 -9.31
N GLN A 164 14.77 15.13 -10.51
CA GLN A 164 13.53 15.81 -10.92
C GLN A 164 12.27 15.34 -10.18
N ALA A 165 12.31 14.18 -9.51
CA ALA A 165 11.20 13.68 -8.69
C ALA A 165 11.31 14.08 -7.21
N GLU A 166 12.34 14.87 -6.85
CA GLU A 166 12.62 15.29 -5.47
C GLU A 166 11.42 15.95 -4.81
N SER A 167 10.77 16.91 -5.49
CA SER A 167 9.57 17.57 -4.95
C SER A 167 8.46 16.57 -4.62
N THR A 168 8.20 15.59 -5.49
CA THR A 168 7.21 14.55 -5.23
C THR A 168 7.59 13.68 -4.04
N ALA A 169 8.87 13.33 -3.92
CA ALA A 169 9.42 12.46 -2.89
C ALA A 169 9.51 13.12 -1.51
N ILE A 170 9.96 14.37 -1.43
CA ILE A 170 10.09 15.14 -0.18
C ILE A 170 8.72 15.54 0.38
N ASN A 171 7.76 15.88 -0.50
CA ASN A 171 6.41 16.28 -0.08
C ASN A 171 5.45 15.09 0.11
N ALA A 172 5.96 13.87 0.24
CA ALA A 172 5.14 12.69 0.53
C ALA A 172 4.84 12.58 2.02
N ASP A 173 3.64 12.13 2.38
CA ASP A 173 3.28 11.80 3.75
C ASP A 173 4.04 10.57 4.26
N LEU A 174 4.35 9.65 3.34
CA LEU A 174 5.09 8.43 3.60
C LEU A 174 5.88 8.00 2.36
N VAL A 175 7.16 7.69 2.56
CA VAL A 175 8.05 7.13 1.56
C VAL A 175 8.43 5.70 1.97
N LEU A 176 8.23 4.74 1.07
CA LEU A 176 8.66 3.35 1.25
C LEU A 176 9.89 3.10 0.38
N LEU A 177 11.03 2.88 1.03
CA LEU A 177 12.33 2.67 0.40
C LEU A 177 12.70 1.19 0.48
N GLN A 178 12.74 0.49 -0.64
CA GLN A 178 13.43 -0.80 -0.70
C GLN A 178 14.95 -0.60 -0.76
N ARG A 179 15.72 -1.69 -0.79
CA ARG A 179 17.17 -1.65 -1.05
C ARG A 179 17.49 -0.65 -2.17
N LEU A 180 18.52 0.18 -2.00
CA LEU A 180 18.99 1.13 -3.02
C LEU A 180 20.45 0.84 -3.41
N PRO A 181 20.85 0.93 -4.69
CA PRO A 181 22.26 0.93 -5.06
C PRO A 181 23.00 2.08 -4.36
N ALA A 182 24.29 1.95 -4.12
CA ALA A 182 25.08 2.93 -3.37
C ALA A 182 24.90 4.38 -3.88
N GLY A 183 24.90 4.60 -5.20
CA GLY A 183 24.66 5.94 -5.77
C GLY A 183 23.25 6.48 -5.50
N GLN A 184 22.25 5.61 -5.49
CA GLN A 184 20.86 5.96 -5.19
C GLN A 184 20.66 6.22 -3.69
N ALA A 185 21.31 5.45 -2.82
CA ALA A 185 21.35 5.70 -1.38
C ALA A 185 22.01 7.05 -1.05
N GLN A 186 23.09 7.41 -1.76
CA GLN A 186 23.74 8.70 -1.59
C GLN A 186 22.86 9.87 -2.05
N LEU A 187 22.12 9.69 -3.14
CA LEU A 187 21.14 10.66 -3.60
C LEU A 187 19.98 10.80 -2.59
N ALA A 188 19.48 9.70 -2.03
CA ALA A 188 18.52 9.73 -0.93
C ALA A 188 19.06 10.50 0.28
N ALA A 189 20.33 10.28 0.63
CA ALA A 189 20.98 11.00 1.72
C ALA A 189 21.04 12.51 1.50
N GLY A 190 21.26 12.95 0.25
CA GLY A 190 21.18 14.35 -0.12
C GLY A 190 19.76 14.93 0.01
N MET A 191 18.76 14.26 -0.57
CA MET A 191 17.36 14.72 -0.60
C MET A 191 16.75 14.84 0.81
N TRP A 192 16.91 13.82 1.64
CA TRP A 192 16.31 13.77 2.99
C TRP A 192 17.31 14.10 4.11
N ARG A 193 18.51 14.60 3.76
CA ARG A 193 19.57 14.94 4.72
C ARG A 193 19.90 13.79 5.69
N LEU A 194 19.93 12.57 5.17
CA LEU A 194 20.12 11.37 5.99
C LEU A 194 21.56 11.29 6.50
N PRO A 195 21.78 10.92 7.78
CA PRO A 195 23.11 10.65 8.30
C PRO A 195 23.71 9.39 7.63
N PRO A 196 25.05 9.24 7.62
CA PRO A 196 25.72 8.12 6.96
C PRO A 196 25.20 6.72 7.34
N PRO A 197 24.89 6.41 8.61
CA PRO A 197 24.36 5.09 8.99
C PRO A 197 23.02 4.77 8.30
N MET A 198 22.14 5.76 8.12
CA MET A 198 20.84 5.57 7.47
C MET A 198 21.00 5.31 5.96
N SER A 199 21.91 6.04 5.30
CA SER A 199 22.23 5.80 3.88
C SER A 199 22.86 4.41 3.67
N GLN A 200 23.80 4.02 4.54
CA GLN A 200 24.41 2.69 4.51
C GLN A 200 23.37 1.58 4.73
N GLN A 201 22.42 1.80 5.64
CA GLN A 201 21.32 0.88 5.89
C GLN A 201 20.48 0.66 4.62
N LEU A 202 20.10 1.72 3.90
CA LEU A 202 19.34 1.60 2.65
C LEU A 202 20.07 0.76 1.59
N ALA A 203 21.40 0.85 1.54
CA ALA A 203 22.20 0.04 0.64
C ALA A 203 22.28 -1.45 1.06
N ALA A 204 22.17 -1.71 2.36
CA ALA A 204 22.31 -3.04 2.96
C ALA A 204 20.98 -3.80 3.15
N LEU A 205 19.83 -3.19 2.84
CA LEU A 205 18.52 -3.86 2.96
C LEU A 205 18.47 -5.16 2.14
N THR A 206 17.78 -6.17 2.66
CA THR A 206 17.43 -7.38 1.90
C THR A 206 16.32 -7.09 0.89
N ASP A 207 15.98 -8.06 0.03
CA ASP A 207 14.92 -7.85 -0.99
C ASP A 207 13.51 -7.68 -0.40
N ASP A 208 13.28 -8.24 0.79
CA ASP A 208 12.10 -8.05 1.61
C ASP A 208 12.25 -6.90 2.63
N GLY A 209 13.41 -6.24 2.69
CA GLY A 209 13.67 -5.12 3.57
C GLY A 209 13.11 -3.81 3.00
N VAL A 210 12.42 -3.06 3.85
CA VAL A 210 11.87 -1.73 3.52
C VAL A 210 12.14 -0.77 4.67
N VAL A 211 12.44 0.47 4.35
CA VAL A 211 12.41 1.59 5.29
C VAL A 211 11.19 2.46 4.98
N ALA A 212 10.35 2.67 5.98
CA ALA A 212 9.31 3.69 5.97
C ALA A 212 9.90 5.01 6.50
N LEU A 213 9.86 6.03 5.66
CA LEU A 213 10.31 7.39 5.95
C LEU A 213 9.13 8.36 5.91
N GLY A 214 9.03 9.21 6.92
CA GLY A 214 8.06 10.31 7.00
C GLY A 214 8.70 11.52 7.70
N PRO A 215 7.94 12.60 7.98
CA PRO A 215 8.48 13.84 8.54
C PRO A 215 9.35 13.63 9.80
N ASP A 216 8.92 12.75 10.70
CA ASP A 216 9.65 12.38 11.93
C ASP A 216 9.74 10.85 12.11
N LEU A 217 9.71 10.11 10.98
CA LEU A 217 9.65 8.66 10.98
C LEU A 217 10.82 8.07 10.20
N TRP A 218 11.56 7.18 10.84
CA TRP A 218 12.48 6.24 10.20
C TRP A 218 12.26 4.86 10.79
N LEU A 219 11.50 4.03 10.10
CA LEU A 219 11.11 2.70 10.59
C LEU A 219 11.53 1.61 9.61
N SER A 220 12.30 0.66 10.12
CA SER A 220 12.70 -0.52 9.35
C SER A 220 11.63 -1.59 9.48
N LEU A 221 11.21 -2.15 8.35
CA LEU A 221 10.22 -3.21 8.31
C LEU A 221 10.62 -4.27 7.29
N ARG A 222 10.09 -5.46 7.49
CA ARG A 222 10.21 -6.59 6.57
C ARG A 222 8.86 -6.88 5.93
N LEU A 223 8.85 -7.08 4.62
CA LEU A 223 7.67 -7.49 3.89
C LEU A 223 7.25 -8.89 4.32
N VAL A 224 6.05 -8.98 4.88
CA VAL A 224 5.38 -10.25 5.12
C VAL A 224 4.46 -10.49 3.94
N THR A 225 4.64 -11.60 3.24
CA THR A 225 3.76 -11.99 2.12
C THR A 225 2.95 -13.21 2.54
N THR A 226 1.64 -13.06 2.60
CA THR A 226 0.75 -14.18 2.95
C THR A 226 0.76 -15.25 1.86
N PRO A 227 0.34 -16.51 2.14
CA PRO A 227 0.24 -17.53 1.11
C PRO A 227 -0.63 -17.11 -0.09
N ALA A 228 -1.79 -16.49 0.16
CA ALA A 228 -2.68 -15.98 -0.88
C ALA A 228 -2.02 -14.85 -1.69
N GLU A 229 -1.32 -13.92 -1.05
CA GLU A 229 -0.55 -12.89 -1.75
C GLU A 229 0.55 -13.50 -2.62
N ARG A 230 1.22 -14.56 -2.15
CA ARG A 230 2.30 -15.23 -2.89
C ARG A 230 1.79 -15.96 -4.14
N GLU A 231 0.60 -16.55 -4.08
CA GLU A 231 -0.04 -17.16 -5.25
C GLU A 231 -0.34 -16.14 -6.35
N ILE A 232 -0.71 -14.91 -5.96
CA ILE A 232 -1.03 -13.82 -6.89
C ILE A 232 0.22 -13.10 -7.39
N LEU A 233 1.15 -12.79 -6.49
CA LEU A 233 2.30 -11.91 -6.75
C LEU A 233 3.58 -12.66 -7.15
N GLY A 234 3.66 -13.96 -6.84
CA GLY A 234 4.91 -14.71 -6.92
C GLY A 234 5.88 -14.41 -5.78
N PRO A 235 7.17 -14.78 -5.92
CA PRO A 235 8.18 -14.55 -4.88
C PRO A 235 8.48 -13.06 -4.69
N VAL A 236 8.85 -12.68 -3.47
CA VAL A 236 9.31 -11.32 -3.15
C VAL A 236 10.55 -11.01 -3.97
N ARG A 237 10.56 -9.84 -4.60
CA ARG A 237 11.69 -9.37 -5.41
C ARG A 237 11.81 -7.85 -5.38
N ARG A 238 13.05 -7.40 -5.49
CA ARG A 238 13.40 -6.01 -5.75
C ARG A 238 13.67 -5.84 -7.25
N GLY A 239 12.76 -5.17 -7.96
CA GLY A 239 12.87 -4.85 -9.38
C GLY A 239 11.94 -5.70 -10.26
N ASP A 240 11.40 -5.04 -11.29
CA ASP A 240 10.61 -5.56 -12.43
C ASP A 240 10.79 -4.66 -13.64
#